data_AF-A0A530LAU9-F1
#
_entry.id   AF-A0A530LAU9-F1
#
_cell.length_a   1.000
_cell.length_b   1.000
_cell.length_c   1.000
_cell.angle_alpha   90.00
_cell.angle_beta   90.00
_cell.angle_gamma   90.00
#
_symmetry.space_group_name_H-M   'P 1'
#
loop_
_entity.id
_entity.type
_entity.pdbx_description
1 polymer ?
#
loop_
_entity_poly.entity_id
_entity_poly.type
_entity_poly.pdbx_seq_one_letter_code
_entity_poly.pdbx_strand_id
1 'polypeptide(L)' 'MKIVVIGGTGLIGSKTVERLRNRGHDVLAASPNSGVNTVTGEGLAAALAGAQVVVDLANS' A
#
# COMPACT_ATOMS: atom_id res chain seq x y z
N MET A 1 -4.33 13.13 -1.57
CA MET A 1 -3.73 12.36 -2.68
C MET A 1 -3.98 10.89 -2.41
N LYS A 2 -4.23 10.08 -3.46
CA LYS A 2 -4.35 8.63 -3.34
C LYS A 2 -2.97 7.97 -3.38
N ILE A 3 -2.60 7.30 -2.30
CA ILE A 3 -1.29 6.66 -2.11
C ILE A 3 -1.51 5.17 -1.83
N VAL A 4 -0.79 4.31 -2.54
CA VAL A 4 -0.75 2.87 -2.26
C VAL A 4 0.56 2.53 -1.58
N VAL A 5 0.51 1.85 -0.44
CA VAL A 5 1.68 1.38 0.30
C VAL A 5 1.76 -0.13 0.20
N ILE A 6 2.67 -0.64 -0.61
CA ILE A 6 2.98 -2.08 -0.71
C ILE A 6 3.76 -2.49 0.53
N GLY A 7 3.44 -3.66 1.10
CA GLY A 7 3.94 -4.04 2.42
C GLY A 7 3.32 -3.18 3.52
N GLY A 8 2.17 -2.54 3.26
CA GLY A 8 1.52 -1.58 4.16
C GLY A 8 1.08 -2.14 5.51
N THR A 9 1.02 -3.47 5.65
CA THR A 9 0.72 -4.15 6.92
C THR A 9 1.97 -4.56 7.70
N GLY A 10 3.17 -4.40 7.15
CA GLY A 10 4.44 -4.71 7.82
C GLY A 10 4.84 -3.65 8.87
N LEU A 11 5.98 -3.88 9.54
CA LEU A 11 6.45 -3.00 10.61
C LEU A 11 6.65 -1.54 10.16
N ILE A 12 7.31 -1.35 9.02
CA ILE A 12 7.54 -0.01 8.45
C ILE A 12 6.29 0.48 7.72
N GLY A 13 5.61 -0.40 6.97
CA GLY A 13 4.41 -0.06 6.22
C GLY A 13 3.29 0.49 7.09
N SER A 14 2.98 -0.16 8.21
CA SER A 14 1.89 0.25 9.11
C SER A 14 2.11 1.67 9.66
N LYS A 15 3.33 1.98 10.11
CA LYS A 15 3.71 3.30 10.60
C LYS A 15 3.68 4.36 9.50
N THR A 16 4.05 3.99 8.27
CA THR A 16 4.00 4.89 7.11
C THR A 16 2.55 5.20 6.72
N VAL A 17 1.69 4.17 6.67
CA VAL A 17 0.25 4.30 6.40
C VAL A 17 -0.41 5.23 7.42
N GLU A 18 -0.16 5.01 8.71
CA GLU A 18 -0.69 5.85 9.79
C GLU A 18 -0.27 7.31 9.63
N ARG A 19 1.02 7.59 9.41
CA ARG A 19 1.53 8.95 9.23
C ARG A 19 0.96 9.64 8.00
N LEU A 20 0.82 8.93 6.87
CA LEU A 20 0.26 9.50 5.65
C LEU A 20 -1.24 9.80 5.81
N ARG A 21 -2.00 8.92 6.47
CA ARG A 21 -3.42 9.17 6.78
C ARG A 21 -3.58 10.36 7.71
N ASN A 22 -2.75 10.48 8.75
CA ASN A 22 -2.76 11.62 9.68
C ASN A 22 -2.46 12.96 8.99
N ARG A 23 -1.83 12.93 7.80
CA ARG A 23 -1.60 14.12 6.95
C ARG A 23 -2.73 14.38 5.94
N GLY A 24 -3.85 13.65 6.03
CA GLY A 24 -5.01 13.83 5.16
C GLY A 24 -4.89 13.19 3.78
N HIS A 25 -4.00 12.21 3.61
CA HIS A 25 -3.93 11.43 2.37
C HIS A 25 -4.91 10.26 2.39
N ASP A 26 -5.42 9.91 1.21
CA ASP A 26 -6.17 8.67 1.00
C ASP A 26 -5.14 7.55 0.80
N VAL A 27 -5.05 6.62 1.75
CA VAL A 27 -3.98 5.63 1.78
C VAL A 27 -4.55 4.22 1.81
N LEU A 28 -4.18 3.44 0.80
CA LEU A 28 -4.46 2.02 0.71
C LEU A 28 -3.20 1.23 1.12
N ALA A 29 -3.32 0.39 2.14
CA ALA A 29 -2.28 -0.55 2.54
C ALA A 29 -2.45 -1.84 1.73
N ALA A 30 -1.50 -2.16 0.87
CA ALA A 30 -1.48 -3.37 0.06
C ALA A 30 -0.54 -4.41 0.68
N SER A 31 -1.05 -5.60 0.92
CA SER A 31 -0.27 -6.77 1.30
C SER A 31 -1.00 -8.07 0.94
N PRO A 32 -0.33 -9.24 0.96
CA PRO A 32 -1.01 -10.50 0.69
C PRO A 32 -2.20 -10.75 1.62
N ASN A 33 -2.09 -10.35 2.90
CA ASN A 33 -3.18 -10.45 3.87
C ASN A 33 -4.38 -9.53 3.54
N SER A 34 -4.17 -8.48 2.74
CA SER A 34 -5.24 -7.62 2.23
C SER A 34 -5.71 -8.03 0.83
N GLY A 35 -5.33 -9.21 0.34
CA GLY A 35 -5.68 -9.70 -0.99
C GLY A 35 -4.91 -9.04 -2.14
N VAL A 36 -3.75 -8.43 -1.85
CA VAL A 36 -2.90 -7.80 -2.88
C VAL A 36 -1.51 -8.43 -2.85
N ASN A 37 -1.16 -9.14 -3.92
CA ASN A 37 0.12 -9.81 -4.06
C ASN A 37 0.89 -9.22 -5.24
N THR A 38 2.05 -8.62 -4.96
CA THR A 38 2.89 -7.98 -5.98
C THR A 38 3.73 -8.97 -6.80
N VAL A 39 3.90 -10.20 -6.32
CA VAL A 39 4.64 -11.26 -7.01
C VAL A 39 3.74 -11.98 -8.01
N THR A 40 2.54 -12.39 -7.57
CA THR A 40 1.57 -13.07 -8.45
C THR A 40 0.73 -12.10 -9.28
N GLY A 41 0.66 -10.82 -8.88
CA GLY A 41 -0.18 -9.80 -9.49
C GLY A 41 -1.64 -9.83 -9.01
N GLU A 42 -2.02 -10.75 -8.12
CA GLU A 42 -3.37 -10.83 -7.55
C GLU A 42 -3.76 -9.52 -6.87
N GLY A 43 -4.92 -8.97 -7.23
CA GLY A 43 -5.45 -7.73 -6.65
C GLY A 43 -4.66 -6.44 -7.00
N LEU A 44 -3.50 -6.55 -7.64
CA LEU A 44 -2.57 -5.43 -7.83
C LEU A 44 -3.14 -4.34 -8.73
N ALA A 45 -3.75 -4.71 -9.87
CA ALA A 45 -4.32 -3.75 -10.80
C ALA A 45 -5.44 -2.90 -10.15
N ALA A 46 -6.31 -3.54 -9.36
CA ALA A 46 -7.37 -2.86 -8.64
C ALA A 46 -6.82 -1.97 -7.51
N ALA A 47 -5.81 -2.44 -6.77
CA ALA A 47 -5.16 -1.67 -5.72
C ALA A 47 -4.50 -0.39 -6.26
N LEU A 48 -3.84 -0.48 -7.41
CA LEU A 48 -3.14 0.63 -8.06
C LEU A 48 -4.05 1.58 -8.85
N ALA A 49 -5.33 1.23 -9.06
CA ALA A 49 -6.24 2.05 -9.86
C ALA A 49 -6.36 3.47 -9.31
N GLY A 50 -5.94 4.47 -10.08
CA GLY A 50 -5.98 5.89 -9.66
C GLY A 50 -4.99 6.26 -8.56
N ALA A 51 -4.04 5.38 -8.21
CA ALA A 51 -2.94 5.73 -7.32
C ALA A 51 -2.08 6.83 -7.96
N GLN A 52 -1.82 7.89 -7.20
CA GLN A 52 -0.95 8.99 -7.63
C GLN A 52 0.50 8.73 -7.21
N VAL A 53 0.68 7.99 -6.12
CA VAL A 53 1.99 7.60 -5.56
C VAL A 53 1.91 6.16 -5.11
N VAL A 54 2.98 5.42 -5.36
CA VAL A 54 3.20 4.07 -4.81
C VAL A 54 4.44 4.13 -3.92
N VAL A 55 4.32 3.64 -2.69
CA VAL A 55 5.43 3.47 -1.75
C VAL A 55 5.64 1.98 -1.57
N ASP A 56 6.76 1.46 -2.07
CA ASP A 56 7.10 0.05 -1.92
C ASP A 56 7.97 -0.19 -0.68
N LEU A 57 7.43 -0.98 0.25
CA LEU A 57 8.08 -1.42 1.48
C LEU A 57 8.01 -2.95 1.61
N ALA A 58 7.80 -3.68 0.51
CA ALA A 58 7.95 -5.13 0.51
C ALA A 58 9.40 -5.49 0.85
N ASN A 59 9.56 -6.52 1.70
CA ASN A 59 10.86 -7.11 1.97
C ASN A 59 11.08 -8.30 1.04
N SER A 60 12.31 -8.51 0.57
CA SER A 60 12.72 -9.69 -0.19
C SER A 60 12.69 -10.97 0.65
#